data_AF-A0A0A2WNF6-F1
#
_entry.id   AF-A0A0A2WNF6-F1
#
_cell.length_a   1.000
_cell.length_b   1.000
_cell.length_c   1.000
_cell.angle_alpha   90.00
_cell.angle_beta   90.00
_cell.angle_gamma   90.00
#
_symmetry.space_group_name_H-M   'P 1'
#
loop_
_entity.id
_entity.type
_entity.pdbx_description
1 polymer ?
#
loop_
_entity_poly.entity_id
_entity_poly.type
_entity_poly.pdbx_seq_one_letter_code
_entity_poly.pdbx_strand_id
1 'polypeptide(L)'
;MTDARFPKEALRKKLVVAGIPEDAHTLAGLAAHMPDLDAKHLSVDTAAELVLYLISKGVITLPVAADKALLDLPWGSHVCQFYDTKQDQLDMLVPYFKQGLDRNEACAWLVGDLTIEEARTALAAVVPNLDVYLAKGQMQIRHYTEFYTDPNGTVKAPEQLSHQFASMGADANSKGYSGLRASGSVAWVQDDDSMSRFMAYETIVNVAIQNARIMAVCTYPTEAAALCGCRELIHNHGHFYVKRGEWMHDKSKDAERIESVFASLARA
;
A
#
# COMPACT_ATOMS: atom_id res chain seq x y z
N MET A 1 -16.05 41.46 -2.56
CA MET A 1 -15.01 41.58 -1.52
C MET A 1 -14.48 40.19 -1.27
N THR A 2 -13.21 39.93 -1.59
CA THR A 2 -12.56 38.64 -1.31
C THR A 2 -12.51 38.43 0.20
N ASP A 3 -13.14 37.37 0.69
CA ASP A 3 -13.09 36.98 2.09
C ASP A 3 -11.64 36.64 2.44
N ALA A 4 -10.96 37.51 3.18
CA ALA A 4 -9.54 37.37 3.54
C ALA A 4 -9.25 36.11 4.38
N ARG A 5 -10.29 35.36 4.77
CA ARG A 5 -10.21 34.08 5.48
C ARG A 5 -9.91 32.89 4.56
N PHE A 6 -10.15 33.02 3.25
CA PHE A 6 -9.99 31.93 2.28
C PHE A 6 -9.12 32.37 1.09
N PRO A 7 -8.40 31.45 0.43
CA PRO A 7 -7.66 31.77 -0.79
C PRO A 7 -8.59 32.28 -1.90
N LYS A 8 -8.02 32.99 -2.86
CA LYS A 8 -8.69 33.33 -4.12
C LYS A 8 -9.30 32.08 -4.76
N GLU A 9 -10.45 32.26 -5.42
CA GLU A 9 -11.23 31.17 -6.02
C GLU A 9 -10.39 30.28 -6.96
N ALA A 10 -9.47 30.88 -7.73
CA ALA A 10 -8.57 30.14 -8.62
C ALA A 10 -7.61 29.20 -7.85
N LEU A 11 -7.15 29.60 -6.66
CA LEU A 11 -6.33 28.76 -5.78
C LEU A 11 -7.18 27.68 -5.12
N ARG A 12 -8.39 28.00 -4.66
CA ARG A 12 -9.34 27.03 -4.08
C ARG A 12 -9.65 25.89 -5.04
N LYS A 13 -9.91 26.20 -6.32
CA LYS A 13 -10.12 25.18 -7.36
C LYS A 13 -8.91 24.26 -7.53
N LYS A 14 -7.70 24.82 -7.52
CA LYS A 14 -6.45 24.02 -7.60
C LYS A 14 -6.23 23.16 -6.35
N LEU A 15 -6.57 23.66 -5.17
CA LEU A 15 -6.48 22.90 -3.91
C LEU A 15 -7.43 21.68 -3.92
N VAL A 16 -8.68 21.85 -4.39
CA VAL A 16 -9.60 20.70 -4.57
C VAL A 16 -9.03 19.68 -5.55
N VAL A 17 -8.50 20.13 -6.69
CA VAL A 17 -7.87 19.24 -7.68
C VAL A 17 -6.67 18.51 -7.09
N ALA A 18 -5.91 19.15 -6.20
CA ALA A 18 -4.80 18.53 -5.51
C ALA A 18 -5.24 17.54 -4.40
N GLY A 19 -6.52 17.49 -4.05
CA GLY A 19 -7.06 16.59 -3.02
C GLY A 19 -7.24 17.24 -1.64
N ILE A 20 -7.17 18.58 -1.54
CA ILE A 20 -7.43 19.31 -0.29
C ILE A 20 -8.91 19.73 -0.27
N PRO A 21 -9.71 19.24 0.69
CA PRO A 21 -11.14 19.54 0.76
C PRO A 21 -11.39 21.03 1.08
N GLU A 22 -12.54 21.54 0.66
CA GLU A 22 -12.84 22.98 0.75
C GLU A 22 -12.88 23.53 2.18
N ASP A 23 -13.23 22.69 3.15
CA ASP A 23 -13.23 23.02 4.59
C ASP A 23 -11.81 23.24 5.15
N ALA A 24 -10.79 22.65 4.52
CA ALA A 24 -9.39 22.85 4.85
C ALA A 24 -8.78 24.12 4.19
N HIS A 25 -9.53 24.88 3.39
CA HIS A 25 -9.01 26.09 2.70
C HIS A 25 -8.90 27.31 3.64
N THR A 26 -8.51 27.11 4.88
CA THR A 26 -8.21 28.17 5.85
C THR A 26 -6.70 28.27 6.05
N LEU A 27 -6.20 29.38 6.60
CA LEU A 27 -4.77 29.50 6.91
C LEU A 27 -4.30 28.37 7.84
N ALA A 28 -5.10 28.01 8.85
CA ALA A 28 -4.79 26.92 9.76
C ALA A 28 -4.79 25.55 9.07
N GLY A 29 -5.79 25.28 8.21
CA GLY A 29 -5.86 24.03 7.44
C GLY A 29 -4.69 23.88 6.47
N LEU A 30 -4.32 24.96 5.78
CA LEU A 30 -3.17 24.96 4.86
C LEU A 30 -1.83 24.84 5.61
N ALA A 31 -1.68 25.53 6.75
CA ALA A 31 -0.48 25.44 7.58
C ALA A 31 -0.28 24.04 8.19
N ALA A 32 -1.35 23.27 8.42
CA ALA A 32 -1.26 21.89 8.91
C ALA A 32 -0.49 20.96 7.94
N HIS A 33 -0.41 21.31 6.66
CA HIS A 33 0.40 20.59 5.67
C HIS A 33 1.89 20.99 5.68
N MET A 34 2.27 22.04 6.41
CA MET A 34 3.62 22.61 6.49
C MET A 34 4.03 22.86 7.96
N PRO A 35 4.09 21.83 8.82
CA PRO A 35 4.24 22.01 10.27
C PRO A 35 5.54 22.70 10.69
N ASP A 36 6.61 22.58 9.90
CA ASP A 36 7.92 23.18 10.18
C ASP A 36 8.04 24.65 9.72
N LEU A 37 7.02 25.16 9.04
CA LEU A 37 6.98 26.53 8.52
C LEU A 37 6.21 27.42 9.49
N ASP A 38 6.80 28.52 9.93
CA ASP A 38 6.08 29.53 10.71
C ASP A 38 5.07 30.28 9.81
N ALA A 39 3.83 29.79 9.82
CA ALA A 39 2.75 30.32 9.01
C ALA A 39 2.11 31.59 9.57
N LYS A 40 2.54 32.10 10.75
CA LYS A 40 1.92 33.26 11.41
C LYS A 40 1.97 34.54 10.56
N HIS A 41 2.93 34.63 9.65
CA HIS A 41 3.14 35.79 8.79
C HIS A 41 2.63 35.59 7.35
N LEU A 42 2.10 34.42 7.02
CA LEU A 42 1.61 34.12 5.68
C LEU A 42 0.19 34.62 5.50
N SER A 43 -0.07 35.22 4.33
CA SER A 43 -1.44 35.36 3.87
C SER A 43 -2.02 33.98 3.49
N VAL A 44 -3.34 33.84 3.53
CA VAL A 44 -4.01 32.59 3.13
C VAL A 44 -3.74 32.22 1.66
N ASP A 45 -3.58 33.22 0.79
CA ASP A 45 -3.17 33.02 -0.62
C ASP A 45 -1.74 32.48 -0.71
N THR A 46 -0.81 33.06 0.04
CA THR A 46 0.60 32.63 0.06
C THR A 46 0.72 31.21 0.62
N ALA A 47 -0.02 30.88 1.68
CA ALA A 47 -0.08 29.53 2.21
C ALA A 47 -0.61 28.54 1.16
N ALA A 48 -1.66 28.90 0.42
CA ALA A 48 -2.21 28.04 -0.64
C ALA A 48 -1.23 27.83 -1.79
N GLU A 49 -0.54 28.89 -2.24
CA GLU A 49 0.48 28.79 -3.29
C GLU A 49 1.67 27.92 -2.86
N LEU A 50 2.14 28.07 -1.62
CA LEU A 50 3.21 27.26 -1.06
C LEU A 50 2.82 25.78 -0.95
N VAL A 51 1.63 25.47 -0.43
CA VAL A 51 1.14 24.10 -0.36
C VAL A 51 1.08 23.46 -1.75
N LEU A 52 0.47 24.14 -2.72
CA LEU A 52 0.40 23.65 -4.11
C LEU A 52 1.79 23.46 -4.73
N TYR A 53 2.72 24.39 -4.46
CA TYR A 53 4.10 24.28 -4.93
C TYR A 53 4.80 23.06 -4.32
N LEU A 54 4.71 22.87 -3.00
CA LEU A 54 5.34 21.76 -2.29
C LEU A 54 4.73 20.41 -2.70
N ILE A 55 3.43 20.34 -2.95
CA ILE A 55 2.78 19.16 -3.56
C ILE A 55 3.36 18.90 -4.94
N SER A 56 3.47 19.93 -5.79
CA SER A 56 4.03 19.77 -7.15
C SER A 56 5.49 19.32 -7.16
N LYS A 57 6.24 19.59 -6.09
CA LYS A 57 7.64 19.16 -5.90
C LYS A 57 7.76 17.84 -5.15
N GLY A 58 6.65 17.23 -4.74
CA GLY A 58 6.63 15.98 -3.97
C GLY A 58 7.16 16.12 -2.54
N VAL A 59 7.26 17.34 -2.02
CA VAL A 59 7.67 17.61 -0.63
C VAL A 59 6.51 17.34 0.33
N ILE A 60 5.30 17.73 -0.07
CA ILE A 60 4.05 17.36 0.61
C ILE A 60 3.38 16.28 -0.23
N THR A 61 3.08 15.15 0.39
CA THR A 61 2.21 14.13 -0.20
C THR A 61 0.86 14.20 0.49
N LEU A 62 -0.21 14.31 -0.28
CA LEU A 62 -1.57 14.27 0.26
C LEU A 62 -2.08 12.83 0.25
N PRO A 63 -2.91 12.46 1.24
CA PRO A 63 -3.61 11.18 1.22
C PRO A 63 -4.43 11.08 -0.07
N VAL A 64 -4.26 9.98 -0.80
CA VAL A 64 -5.12 9.64 -1.93
C VAL A 64 -5.95 8.44 -1.50
N ALA A 65 -7.27 8.51 -1.73
CA ALA A 65 -8.16 7.38 -1.46
C ALA A 65 -7.61 6.09 -2.11
N ALA A 66 -7.62 4.97 -1.37
CA ALA A 66 -6.97 3.71 -1.78
C ALA A 66 -7.45 3.17 -3.11
N ASP A 67 -8.73 3.39 -3.43
CA ASP A 67 -9.34 3.00 -4.69
C ASP A 67 -8.70 3.72 -5.89
N LYS A 68 -7.94 4.79 -5.69
CA LYS A 68 -7.15 5.44 -6.75
C LYS A 68 -5.65 5.24 -6.56
N ALA A 69 -5.20 5.14 -5.32
CA ALA A 69 -3.79 5.17 -5.02
C ALA A 69 -3.05 3.85 -5.37
N LEU A 70 -3.73 2.70 -5.23
CA LEU A 70 -3.15 1.38 -5.57
C LEU A 70 -3.39 0.97 -7.02
N LEU A 71 -4.24 1.72 -7.71
CA LEU A 71 -4.68 1.42 -9.07
C LEU A 71 -3.65 1.85 -10.14
N ASP A 72 -2.70 2.74 -9.83
CA ASP A 72 -1.67 3.16 -10.80
C ASP A 72 -0.25 3.05 -10.25
N LEU A 73 0.02 1.94 -9.55
CA LEU A 73 1.37 1.60 -9.14
C LEU A 73 2.24 1.24 -10.37
N PRO A 74 3.48 1.74 -10.46
CA PRO A 74 4.43 1.28 -11.48
C PRO A 74 4.88 -0.16 -11.18
N TRP A 75 5.32 -0.88 -12.22
CA TRP A 75 6.01 -2.15 -12.03
C TRP A 75 7.23 -1.99 -11.12
N GLY A 76 7.48 -2.98 -10.29
CA GLY A 76 8.48 -2.93 -9.22
C GLY A 76 7.97 -2.30 -7.92
N SER A 77 6.69 -1.93 -7.85
CA SER A 77 6.10 -1.43 -6.60
C SER A 77 5.95 -2.54 -5.56
N HIS A 78 6.47 -2.26 -4.37
CA HIS A 78 6.27 -3.08 -3.19
C HIS A 78 5.61 -2.23 -2.11
N VAL A 79 4.40 -2.63 -1.71
CA VAL A 79 3.52 -1.88 -0.82
C VAL A 79 3.31 -2.65 0.46
N CYS A 80 3.42 -1.94 1.58
CA CYS A 80 3.04 -2.42 2.90
C CYS A 80 1.64 -1.90 3.27
N GLN A 81 0.74 -2.81 3.66
CA GLN A 81 -0.63 -2.56 4.13
C GLN A 81 -0.77 -3.03 5.57
N PHE A 82 -1.17 -2.14 6.48
CA PHE A 82 -1.62 -2.53 7.82
C PHE A 82 -3.14 -2.69 7.88
N TYR A 83 -3.62 -3.66 8.66
CA TYR A 83 -5.05 -3.91 8.86
C TYR A 83 -5.37 -4.33 10.30
N ASP A 84 -6.55 -3.91 10.77
CA ASP A 84 -7.13 -4.36 12.04
C ASP A 84 -8.19 -5.44 11.83
N THR A 85 -8.88 -5.39 10.69
CA THR A 85 -9.99 -6.29 10.37
C THR A 85 -9.82 -6.97 9.02
N LYS A 86 -10.50 -8.11 8.85
CA LYS A 86 -10.65 -8.76 7.54
C LYS A 86 -11.26 -7.80 6.50
N GLN A 87 -12.18 -6.92 6.92
CA GLN A 87 -12.81 -5.98 6.01
C GLN A 87 -11.81 -4.98 5.45
N ASP A 88 -10.83 -4.53 6.24
CA ASP A 88 -9.75 -3.65 5.76
C ASP A 88 -8.93 -4.33 4.65
N GLN A 89 -8.65 -5.63 4.79
CA GLN A 89 -8.00 -6.39 3.73
C GLN A 89 -8.86 -6.45 2.46
N LEU A 90 -10.15 -6.75 2.60
CA LEU A 90 -11.07 -6.86 1.46
C LEU A 90 -11.24 -5.53 0.73
N ASP A 91 -11.44 -4.42 1.46
CA ASP A 91 -11.61 -3.07 0.92
C ASP A 91 -10.44 -2.66 0.01
N MET A 92 -9.24 -3.12 0.33
CA MET A 92 -8.03 -2.83 -0.43
C MET A 92 -7.76 -3.84 -1.54
N LEU A 93 -7.78 -5.13 -1.21
CA LEU A 93 -7.30 -6.18 -2.10
C LEU A 93 -8.30 -6.54 -3.18
N VAL A 94 -9.62 -6.43 -2.92
CA VAL A 94 -10.64 -6.75 -3.93
C VAL A 94 -10.57 -5.80 -5.14
N PRO A 95 -10.56 -4.45 -4.98
CA PRO A 95 -10.33 -3.54 -6.10
C PRO A 95 -8.96 -3.71 -6.77
N TYR A 96 -7.91 -3.95 -5.97
CA TYR A 96 -6.55 -4.17 -6.46
C TYR A 96 -6.48 -5.36 -7.42
N PHE A 97 -7.04 -6.51 -7.06
CA PHE A 97 -7.05 -7.69 -7.93
C PHE A 97 -8.03 -7.57 -9.10
N LYS A 98 -9.22 -6.97 -8.90
CA LYS A 98 -10.14 -6.70 -10.01
C LYS A 98 -9.44 -5.94 -11.13
N GLN A 99 -8.70 -4.89 -10.80
CA GLN A 99 -7.98 -4.12 -11.79
C GLN A 99 -6.91 -4.94 -12.51
N GLY A 100 -6.13 -5.75 -11.79
CA GLY A 100 -5.12 -6.61 -12.41
C GLY A 100 -5.73 -7.54 -13.44
N LEU A 101 -6.88 -8.14 -13.12
CA LEU A 101 -7.61 -8.99 -14.06
C LEU A 101 -8.11 -8.20 -15.29
N ASP A 102 -8.67 -7.01 -15.10
CA ASP A 102 -9.10 -6.12 -16.20
C ASP A 102 -7.93 -5.68 -17.12
N ARG A 103 -6.70 -5.60 -16.58
CA ARG A 103 -5.48 -5.20 -17.30
C ARG A 103 -4.66 -6.38 -17.86
N ASN A 104 -5.24 -7.58 -17.89
CA ASN A 104 -4.57 -8.81 -18.34
C ASN A 104 -3.29 -9.13 -17.54
N GLU A 105 -3.31 -8.89 -16.23
CA GLU A 105 -2.23 -9.25 -15.31
C GLU A 105 -2.52 -10.61 -14.67
N ALA A 106 -1.49 -11.39 -14.37
CA ALA A 106 -1.62 -12.54 -13.49
C ALA A 106 -1.76 -12.04 -12.04
N CYS A 107 -2.63 -12.66 -11.27
CA CYS A 107 -2.99 -12.26 -9.92
C CYS A 107 -2.77 -13.43 -8.95
N ALA A 108 -2.04 -13.18 -7.87
CA ALA A 108 -1.79 -14.15 -6.80
C ALA A 108 -2.10 -13.55 -5.43
N TRP A 109 -3.01 -14.17 -4.70
CA TRP A 109 -3.40 -13.75 -3.34
C TRP A 109 -3.10 -14.87 -2.35
N LEU A 110 -2.10 -14.64 -1.51
CA LEU A 110 -1.78 -15.50 -0.38
C LEU A 110 -2.54 -15.01 0.85
N VAL A 111 -3.65 -15.67 1.18
CA VAL A 111 -4.51 -15.32 2.31
C VAL A 111 -3.97 -15.90 3.62
N GLY A 112 -4.22 -15.24 4.75
CA GLY A 112 -3.94 -15.78 6.09
C GLY A 112 -5.16 -15.69 7.00
N ASP A 113 -5.47 -14.48 7.48
CA ASP A 113 -6.66 -14.29 8.32
C ASP A 113 -7.95 -14.52 7.52
N LEU A 114 -7.95 -14.14 6.25
CA LEU A 114 -9.00 -14.51 5.30
C LEU A 114 -8.88 -15.98 4.92
N THR A 115 -10.01 -16.66 4.84
CA THR A 115 -10.12 -17.95 4.16
C THR A 115 -10.12 -17.75 2.65
N ILE A 116 -9.76 -18.80 1.90
CA ILE A 116 -9.82 -18.80 0.44
C ILE A 116 -11.24 -18.50 -0.05
N GLU A 117 -12.26 -19.03 0.62
CA GLU A 117 -13.67 -18.82 0.24
C GLU A 117 -14.17 -17.41 0.57
N GLU A 118 -13.72 -16.79 1.66
CA GLU A 118 -14.02 -15.36 1.95
C GLU A 118 -13.46 -14.47 0.84
N ALA A 119 -12.18 -14.66 0.46
CA ALA A 119 -11.54 -13.90 -0.60
C ALA A 119 -12.19 -14.14 -1.97
N ARG A 120 -12.51 -15.40 -2.30
CA ARG A 120 -13.20 -15.77 -3.54
C ARG A 120 -14.58 -15.15 -3.63
N THR A 121 -15.36 -15.22 -2.55
CA THR A 121 -16.72 -14.65 -2.48
C THR A 121 -16.68 -13.13 -2.67
N ALA A 122 -15.75 -12.46 -2.01
CA ALA A 122 -15.59 -11.01 -2.13
C ALA A 122 -15.20 -10.58 -3.56
N LEU A 123 -14.29 -11.31 -4.22
CA LEU A 123 -13.96 -11.05 -5.62
C LEU A 123 -15.12 -11.34 -6.57
N ALA A 124 -15.86 -12.43 -6.35
CA ALA A 124 -16.97 -12.83 -7.21
C ALA A 124 -18.09 -11.78 -7.23
N ALA A 125 -18.23 -10.99 -6.16
CA ALA A 125 -19.18 -9.88 -6.08
C ALA A 125 -18.89 -8.74 -7.07
N VAL A 126 -17.63 -8.56 -7.50
CA VAL A 126 -17.21 -7.41 -8.33
C VAL A 126 -16.47 -7.79 -9.62
N VAL A 127 -16.05 -9.04 -9.78
CA VAL A 127 -15.36 -9.57 -10.96
C VAL A 127 -16.30 -10.53 -11.71
N PRO A 128 -16.91 -10.08 -12.83
CA PRO A 128 -17.69 -10.96 -13.67
C PRO A 128 -16.84 -12.13 -14.20
N ASN A 129 -17.42 -13.34 -14.20
CA ASN A 129 -16.74 -14.56 -14.67
C ASN A 129 -15.44 -14.89 -13.91
N LEU A 130 -15.36 -14.60 -12.61
CA LEU A 130 -14.19 -14.95 -11.77
C LEU A 130 -13.73 -16.40 -11.97
N ASP A 131 -14.66 -17.35 -12.12
CA ASP A 131 -14.35 -18.76 -12.31
C ASP A 131 -13.50 -19.03 -13.58
N VAL A 132 -13.64 -18.23 -14.64
CA VAL A 132 -12.79 -18.34 -15.84
C VAL A 132 -11.36 -17.93 -15.51
N TYR A 133 -11.16 -16.86 -14.73
CA TYR A 133 -9.85 -16.40 -14.28
C TYR A 133 -9.17 -17.42 -13.36
N LEU A 134 -9.93 -18.04 -12.46
CA LEU A 134 -9.46 -19.11 -11.58
C LEU A 134 -9.09 -20.37 -12.39
N ALA A 135 -9.96 -20.82 -13.30
CA ALA A 135 -9.75 -22.04 -14.08
C ALA A 135 -8.52 -21.96 -15.00
N LYS A 136 -8.22 -20.79 -15.57
CA LYS A 136 -7.01 -20.56 -16.39
C LYS A 136 -5.76 -20.20 -15.57
N GLY A 137 -5.89 -20.12 -14.25
CA GLY A 137 -4.81 -19.77 -13.33
C GLY A 137 -4.34 -18.31 -13.42
N GLN A 138 -5.11 -17.42 -14.06
CA GLN A 138 -4.83 -15.98 -14.05
C GLN A 138 -5.08 -15.39 -12.66
N MET A 139 -6.12 -15.84 -11.95
CA MET A 139 -6.28 -15.56 -10.52
C MET A 139 -5.93 -16.82 -9.73
N GLN A 140 -5.09 -16.69 -8.72
CA GLN A 140 -4.80 -17.75 -7.76
C GLN A 140 -5.01 -17.22 -6.35
N ILE A 141 -5.81 -17.94 -5.56
CA ILE A 141 -6.03 -17.67 -4.14
C ILE A 141 -5.56 -18.91 -3.39
N ARG A 142 -4.59 -18.74 -2.50
CA ARG A 142 -3.95 -19.84 -1.76
C ARG A 142 -3.74 -19.42 -0.32
N HIS A 143 -3.64 -20.38 0.59
CA HIS A 143 -3.23 -20.03 1.95
C HIS A 143 -1.73 -19.71 1.98
N TYR A 144 -1.31 -18.75 2.80
CA TYR A 144 0.09 -18.28 2.83
C TYR A 144 1.07 -19.41 3.13
N THR A 145 0.66 -20.43 3.91
CA THR A 145 1.50 -21.59 4.26
C THR A 145 1.95 -22.37 3.03
N GLU A 146 1.14 -22.43 1.97
CA GLU A 146 1.54 -23.10 0.72
C GLU A 146 2.75 -22.44 0.06
N PHE A 147 2.93 -21.14 0.30
CA PHE A 147 4.05 -20.38 -0.22
C PHE A 147 5.21 -20.32 0.78
N TYR A 148 4.95 -19.82 2.00
CA TYR A 148 6.00 -19.50 2.98
C TYR A 148 6.59 -20.71 3.70
N THR A 149 5.85 -21.82 3.80
CA THR A 149 6.26 -22.97 4.63
C THR A 149 6.47 -24.24 3.81
N ASP A 150 7.36 -25.09 4.29
CA ASP A 150 7.50 -26.47 3.86
C ASP A 150 6.35 -27.34 4.42
N PRO A 151 6.13 -28.56 3.88
CA PRO A 151 5.05 -29.45 4.34
C PRO A 151 5.11 -29.82 5.84
N ASN A 152 6.27 -29.65 6.47
CA ASN A 152 6.46 -29.86 7.92
C ASN A 152 6.13 -28.61 8.76
N GLY A 153 5.69 -27.51 8.15
CA GLY A 153 5.37 -26.24 8.80
C GLY A 153 6.56 -25.29 9.01
N THR A 154 7.78 -25.72 8.64
CA THR A 154 8.96 -24.87 8.75
C THR A 154 8.94 -23.76 7.70
N VAL A 155 9.22 -22.52 8.09
CA VAL A 155 9.36 -21.40 7.14
C VAL A 155 10.58 -21.63 6.25
N LYS A 156 10.37 -21.52 4.93
CA LYS A 156 11.42 -21.70 3.93
C LYS A 156 12.51 -20.63 4.05
N ALA A 157 13.69 -20.93 3.52
CA ALA A 157 14.80 -19.99 3.51
C ALA A 157 14.44 -18.71 2.70
N PRO A 158 14.88 -17.52 3.15
CA PRO A 158 14.67 -16.25 2.46
C PRO A 158 15.00 -16.26 0.96
N GLU A 159 16.13 -16.86 0.59
CA GLU A 159 16.59 -16.95 -0.81
C GLU A 159 15.64 -17.81 -1.65
N GLN A 160 15.18 -18.92 -1.08
CA GLN A 160 14.23 -19.82 -1.75
C GLN A 160 12.90 -19.11 -2.00
N LEU A 161 12.37 -18.39 -1.01
CA LEU A 161 11.12 -17.65 -1.15
C LEU A 161 11.24 -16.54 -2.19
N SER A 162 12.34 -15.78 -2.18
CA SER A 162 12.58 -14.73 -3.17
C SER A 162 12.71 -15.28 -4.60
N HIS A 163 13.45 -16.39 -4.77
CA HIS A 163 13.53 -17.09 -6.06
C HIS A 163 12.17 -17.62 -6.54
N GLN A 164 11.36 -18.16 -5.62
CA GLN A 164 10.02 -18.63 -5.92
C GLN A 164 9.13 -17.46 -6.39
N PHE A 165 9.20 -16.32 -5.71
CA PHE A 165 8.42 -15.13 -6.08
C PHE A 165 8.85 -14.53 -7.43
N ALA A 166 10.16 -14.43 -7.68
CA ALA A 166 10.70 -13.97 -8.96
C ALA A 166 10.25 -14.87 -10.12
N SER A 167 10.23 -16.19 -9.90
CA SER A 167 9.79 -17.17 -10.88
C SER A 167 8.30 -17.02 -11.22
N MET A 168 7.44 -16.68 -10.25
CA MET A 168 6.03 -16.37 -10.52
C MET A 168 5.87 -15.18 -11.48
N GLY A 169 6.70 -14.16 -11.34
CA GLY A 169 6.71 -13.00 -12.26
C GLY A 169 7.18 -13.39 -13.67
N ALA A 170 8.23 -14.20 -13.78
CA ALA A 170 8.71 -14.72 -15.05
C ALA A 170 7.67 -15.60 -15.75
N ASP A 171 6.97 -16.44 -14.99
CA ASP A 171 5.89 -17.30 -15.48
C ASP A 171 4.66 -16.50 -15.96
N ALA A 172 4.32 -15.42 -15.27
CA ALA A 172 3.25 -14.52 -15.72
C ALA A 172 3.58 -13.94 -17.11
N ASN A 173 4.81 -13.46 -17.28
CA ASN A 173 5.27 -12.90 -18.55
C ASN A 173 5.33 -13.96 -19.66
N SER A 174 5.82 -15.17 -19.38
CA SER A 174 5.91 -16.24 -20.38
C SER A 174 4.54 -16.73 -20.87
N LYS A 175 3.51 -16.61 -20.02
CA LYS A 175 2.10 -16.90 -20.36
C LYS A 175 1.39 -15.75 -21.09
N GLY A 176 2.10 -14.65 -21.37
CA GLY A 176 1.56 -13.50 -22.11
C GLY A 176 0.74 -12.51 -21.27
N TYR A 177 0.82 -12.59 -19.94
CA TYR A 177 0.24 -11.57 -19.07
C TYR A 177 1.12 -10.32 -19.00
N SER A 178 0.52 -9.18 -18.70
CA SER A 178 1.18 -7.87 -18.62
C SER A 178 2.24 -7.78 -17.49
N GLY A 179 2.14 -8.67 -16.51
CA GLY A 179 2.98 -8.80 -15.32
C GLY A 179 2.26 -9.60 -14.23
N LEU A 180 2.86 -9.66 -13.04
CA LEU A 180 2.29 -10.28 -11.84
C LEU A 180 1.84 -9.21 -10.84
N ARG A 181 0.60 -9.29 -10.41
CA ARG A 181 0.04 -8.57 -9.27
C ARG A 181 -0.15 -9.53 -8.12
N ALA A 182 0.54 -9.29 -7.01
CA ALA A 182 0.57 -10.20 -5.88
C ALA A 182 0.14 -9.53 -4.58
N SER A 183 -0.39 -10.32 -3.66
CA SER A 183 -0.51 -9.95 -2.25
C SER A 183 -0.13 -11.12 -1.35
N GLY A 184 0.61 -10.81 -0.28
CA GLY A 184 1.09 -11.75 0.71
C GLY A 184 0.65 -11.38 2.13
N SER A 185 -0.12 -12.25 2.78
CA SER A 185 -0.40 -12.11 4.22
C SER A 185 0.79 -12.57 5.06
N VAL A 186 1.18 -11.72 6.00
CA VAL A 186 2.27 -12.01 6.95
C VAL A 186 1.77 -12.39 8.34
N ALA A 187 0.50 -12.78 8.47
CA ALA A 187 -0.15 -13.17 9.74
C ALA A 187 0.55 -14.31 10.51
N TRP A 188 1.54 -14.98 9.91
CA TRP A 188 2.37 -15.99 10.55
C TRP A 188 3.50 -15.43 11.41
N VAL A 189 3.81 -14.14 11.27
CA VAL A 189 4.85 -13.47 12.05
C VAL A 189 4.30 -13.13 13.42
N GLN A 190 4.65 -13.92 14.43
CA GLN A 190 4.08 -13.85 15.79
C GLN A 190 5.13 -13.67 16.89
N ASP A 191 6.41 -13.74 16.54
CA ASP A 191 7.54 -13.66 17.48
C ASP A 191 8.80 -13.05 16.81
N ASP A 192 9.82 -12.76 17.60
CA ASP A 192 11.05 -12.10 17.13
C ASP A 192 11.88 -12.96 16.15
N ASP A 193 11.81 -14.30 16.24
CA ASP A 193 12.55 -15.21 15.34
C ASP A 193 11.89 -15.25 13.95
N SER A 194 10.57 -15.45 13.91
CA SER A 194 9.77 -15.38 12.69
C SER A 194 9.88 -14.00 12.04
N MET A 195 9.92 -12.93 12.85
CA MET A 195 10.17 -11.57 12.38
C MET A 195 11.54 -11.43 11.71
N SER A 196 12.61 -11.87 12.38
CA SER A 196 13.97 -11.76 11.86
C SER A 196 14.14 -12.50 10.52
N ARG A 197 13.53 -13.69 10.39
CA ARG A 197 13.51 -14.46 9.14
C ARG A 197 12.73 -13.75 8.04
N PHE A 198 11.57 -13.20 8.39
CA PHE A 198 10.74 -12.45 7.46
C PHE A 198 11.47 -11.21 6.94
N MET A 199 12.14 -10.46 7.81
CA MET A 199 12.92 -9.27 7.42
C MET A 199 14.08 -9.61 6.47
N ALA A 200 14.73 -10.76 6.67
CA ALA A 200 15.74 -11.27 5.73
C ALA A 200 15.11 -11.57 4.36
N TYR A 201 13.94 -12.20 4.32
CA TYR A 201 13.18 -12.43 3.09
C TYR A 201 12.76 -11.12 2.40
N GLU A 202 12.20 -10.17 3.15
CA GLU A 202 11.71 -8.88 2.66
C GLU A 202 12.81 -8.08 1.94
N THR A 203 14.02 -8.11 2.48
CA THR A 203 15.19 -7.45 1.89
C THR A 203 15.52 -8.03 0.51
N ILE A 204 15.48 -9.36 0.37
CA ILE A 204 15.83 -10.06 -0.88
C ILE A 204 14.67 -9.96 -1.89
N VAL A 205 13.42 -10.10 -1.45
CA VAL A 205 12.26 -10.07 -2.36
C VAL A 205 12.02 -8.67 -2.92
N ASN A 206 12.30 -7.60 -2.18
CA ASN A 206 12.23 -6.24 -2.71
C ASN A 206 13.12 -6.07 -3.96
N VAL A 207 14.36 -6.60 -3.92
CA VAL A 207 15.26 -6.57 -5.09
C VAL A 207 14.69 -7.40 -6.24
N ALA A 208 14.08 -8.56 -5.96
CA ALA A 208 13.44 -9.37 -6.97
C ALA A 208 12.23 -8.67 -7.63
N ILE A 209 11.41 -7.99 -6.83
CA ILE A 209 10.24 -7.22 -7.29
C ILE A 209 10.68 -6.09 -8.20
N GLN A 210 11.68 -5.30 -7.80
CA GLN A 210 12.17 -4.15 -8.59
C GLN A 210 12.75 -4.55 -9.95
N ASN A 211 13.35 -5.74 -10.04
CA ASN A 211 13.96 -6.24 -11.27
C ASN A 211 13.00 -7.08 -12.13
N ALA A 212 11.76 -7.26 -11.70
CA ALA A 212 10.75 -8.04 -12.41
C ALA A 212 9.49 -7.20 -12.69
N ARG A 213 8.64 -7.66 -13.61
CA ARG A 213 7.31 -7.06 -13.82
C ARG A 213 6.34 -7.55 -12.75
N ILE A 214 6.63 -7.20 -11.50
CA ILE A 214 5.84 -7.58 -10.32
C ILE A 214 5.37 -6.31 -9.62
N MET A 215 4.14 -6.33 -9.12
CA MET A 215 3.62 -5.42 -8.10
C MET A 215 3.15 -6.26 -6.93
N ALA A 216 3.51 -5.88 -5.71
CA ALA A 216 3.19 -6.66 -4.51
C ALA A 216 2.62 -5.77 -3.40
N VAL A 217 1.59 -6.29 -2.71
CA VAL A 217 1.04 -5.73 -1.47
C VAL A 217 1.21 -6.75 -0.35
N CYS A 218 2.12 -6.50 0.58
CA CYS A 218 2.25 -7.28 1.81
C CYS A 218 1.27 -6.75 2.86
N THR A 219 0.45 -7.65 3.44
CA THR A 219 -0.56 -7.29 4.43
C THR A 219 -0.17 -7.74 5.83
N TYR A 220 -0.24 -6.81 6.77
CA TYR A 220 0.22 -6.93 8.15
C TYR A 220 -0.94 -6.69 9.11
N PRO A 221 -1.22 -7.62 10.03
CA PRO A 221 -1.99 -7.29 11.22
C PRO A 221 -1.30 -6.12 11.93
N THR A 222 -2.07 -5.15 12.43
CA THR A 222 -1.51 -3.98 13.13
C THR A 222 -0.61 -4.37 14.30
N GLU A 223 -0.90 -5.48 14.99
CA GLU A 223 -0.07 -6.05 16.06
C GLU A 223 1.35 -6.40 15.58
N ALA A 224 1.49 -6.88 14.34
CA ALA A 224 2.79 -7.19 13.74
C ALA A 224 3.61 -5.91 13.48
N ALA A 225 2.96 -4.76 13.28
CA ALA A 225 3.62 -3.47 13.09
C ALA A 225 4.44 -3.05 14.33
N ALA A 226 4.00 -3.45 15.52
CA ALA A 226 4.70 -3.22 16.78
C ALA A 226 5.96 -4.10 16.91
N LEU A 227 5.91 -5.33 16.38
CA LEU A 227 7.04 -6.27 16.38
C LEU A 227 8.10 -5.91 15.32
N CYS A 228 7.68 -5.41 14.15
CA CYS A 228 8.57 -5.14 13.02
C CYS A 228 9.53 -3.97 13.26
N GLY A 229 9.33 -3.17 14.32
CA GLY A 229 10.16 -2.00 14.58
C GLY A 229 10.31 -1.10 13.35
N CYS A 230 9.19 -0.78 12.67
CA CYS A 230 8.92 0.32 11.73
C CYS A 230 10.00 0.63 10.67
N ARG A 231 11.19 1.01 11.11
CA ARG A 231 12.36 1.46 10.35
C ARG A 231 12.90 0.45 9.34
N GLU A 232 12.83 -0.84 9.62
CA GLU A 232 13.33 -1.85 8.67
C GLU A 232 12.32 -2.16 7.56
N LEU A 233 11.02 -2.15 7.86
CA LEU A 233 9.96 -2.17 6.83
C LEU A 233 10.05 -0.93 5.92
N ILE A 234 10.42 0.22 6.50
CA ILE A 234 10.64 1.48 5.79
C ILE A 234 11.77 1.38 4.76
N HIS A 235 12.86 0.70 5.10
CA HIS A 235 14.00 0.55 4.20
C HIS A 235 13.70 -0.37 3.01
N ASN A 236 12.81 -1.33 3.20
CA ASN A 236 12.53 -2.38 2.22
C ASN A 236 11.36 -2.07 1.26
N HIS A 237 10.54 -1.05 1.52
CA HIS A 237 9.39 -0.72 0.67
C HIS A 237 9.47 0.73 0.15
N GLY A 238 9.28 0.92 -1.16
CA GLY A 238 9.31 2.25 -1.78
C GLY A 238 8.04 3.07 -1.60
N HIS A 239 6.95 2.45 -1.12
CA HIS A 239 5.61 3.04 -0.97
C HIS A 239 4.85 2.43 0.23
N PHE A 240 4.25 3.26 1.10
CA PHE A 240 3.50 2.81 2.28
C PHE A 240 2.03 3.25 2.24
N TYR A 241 1.14 2.37 2.68
CA TYR A 241 -0.29 2.65 2.79
C TYR A 241 -0.82 2.26 4.16
N VAL A 242 -1.39 3.24 4.89
CA VAL A 242 -1.93 3.05 6.23
C VAL A 242 -3.37 3.53 6.26
N LYS A 243 -4.31 2.73 6.80
CA LYS A 243 -5.70 3.13 7.00
C LYS A 243 -5.83 3.89 8.33
N ARG A 244 -6.28 5.14 8.30
CA ARG A 244 -6.63 5.96 9.47
C ARG A 244 -8.03 6.56 9.28
N GLY A 245 -9.05 5.70 9.32
CA GLY A 245 -10.38 6.03 8.81
C GLY A 245 -10.43 5.91 7.28
N GLU A 246 -9.73 6.79 6.56
CA GLU A 246 -9.44 6.67 5.12
C GLU A 246 -8.02 6.10 4.88
N TRP A 247 -7.80 5.52 3.70
CA TRP A 247 -6.49 5.02 3.29
C TRP A 247 -5.58 6.19 2.89
N MET A 248 -4.38 6.27 3.48
CA MET A 248 -3.41 7.31 3.17
C MET A 248 -2.16 6.71 2.49
N HIS A 249 -1.80 7.23 1.30
CA HIS A 249 -0.51 6.99 0.65
C HIS A 249 0.53 7.95 1.25
N ASP A 250 1.57 7.43 1.90
CA ASP A 250 2.71 8.25 2.30
C ASP A 250 3.92 7.89 1.41
N LYS A 251 4.40 8.89 0.65
CA LYS A 251 5.61 8.80 -0.18
C LYS A 251 6.83 9.40 0.52
N SER A 252 6.70 9.86 1.76
CA SER A 252 7.81 10.47 2.49
C SER A 252 8.92 9.45 2.69
N LYS A 253 10.17 9.91 2.57
CA LYS A 253 11.36 9.18 3.01
C LYS A 253 11.74 9.56 4.45
N ASP A 254 10.81 10.22 5.14
CA ASP A 254 11.03 10.81 6.46
C ASP A 254 10.78 9.74 7.52
N ALA A 255 11.87 9.16 8.00
CA ALA A 255 11.84 8.10 8.98
C ALA A 255 11.09 8.52 10.26
N GLU A 256 11.20 9.77 10.71
CA GLU A 256 10.55 10.24 11.95
C GLU A 256 9.03 10.34 11.77
N ARG A 257 8.57 10.85 10.61
CA ARG A 257 7.14 10.94 10.30
C ARG A 257 6.52 9.55 10.19
N ILE A 258 7.20 8.62 9.54
CA ILE A 258 6.70 7.24 9.42
C ILE A 258 6.76 6.51 10.77
N GLU A 259 7.84 6.66 11.56
CA GLU A 259 7.91 6.16 12.94
C GLU A 259 6.75 6.71 13.79
N SER A 260 6.34 7.96 13.60
CA SER A 260 5.13 8.52 14.23
C SER A 260 3.85 7.81 13.79
N VAL A 261 3.78 7.39 12.52
CA VAL A 261 2.63 6.65 11.98
C VAL A 261 2.51 5.30 12.66
N PHE A 262 3.61 4.57 12.74
CA PHE A 262 3.63 3.31 13.46
C PHE A 262 3.43 3.44 14.97
N ALA A 263 4.02 4.46 15.61
CA ALA A 263 3.84 4.71 17.04
C ALA A 263 2.38 5.04 17.39
N SER A 264 1.58 5.50 16.43
CA SER A 264 0.12 5.66 16.60
C SER A 264 -0.65 4.34 16.47
N LEU A 265 -0.17 3.42 15.62
CA LEU A 265 -0.77 2.11 15.40
C LEU A 265 -0.58 1.21 16.63
N ALA A 266 0.57 1.32 17.31
CA ALA A 266 0.86 0.59 18.54
C ALA A 266 0.10 1.12 19.79
N ARG A 267 -0.68 2.20 19.67
CA ARG A 267 -1.42 2.83 20.79
C ARG A 267 -2.94 2.73 20.66
N ALA A 268 -3.45 1.99 19.67
CA ALA A 268 -4.86 1.65 19.53
C ALA A 268 -5.13 0.27 20.15
#